data_AF-A0A9P6RZ09-F1
#
_entry.id   AF-A0A9P6RZ09-F1
#
_cell.length_a   1.000
_cell.length_b   1.000
_cell.length_c   1.000
_cell.angle_alpha   90.00
_cell.angle_beta   90.00
_cell.angle_gamma   90.00
#
_symmetry.space_group_name_H-M   'P 1'
#
loop_
_entity.id
_entity.type
_entity.pdbx_description
1 polymer ?
#
loop_
_entity_poly.entity_id
_entity_poly.type
_entity_poly.pdbx_seq_one_letter_code
_entity_poly.pdbx_strand_id
1 'polypeptide(L)'
;MNPSSGFLAVTDFTTNQVYIVNGWREPTMSITAPTAGDPGGGMSPDVVTPEPPAPLMMRYDGATGAVSSMGAGSKFEVVKDGFTGCWSSLRNSFLLHGGFAGYPLVYQKTLYEFIPSNPKYTTISDTGAAPSARYGHCLVEAYNGTKMVLFGGQGQSSAVLSDIYILDVEKMSWKAGKVWKER
;
A
#
# COMPACT_ATOMS: atom_id res chain seq x y z
N MET A 1 18.45 2.33 9.97
CA MET A 1 17.16 1.76 9.54
C MET A 1 17.48 0.57 8.64
N ASN A 2 17.02 -0.62 9.00
CA ASN A 2 17.27 -1.84 8.22
C ASN A 2 16.00 -2.09 7.38
N PRO A 3 15.98 -1.78 6.08
CA PRO A 3 14.76 -1.88 5.30
C PRO A 3 14.40 -3.36 5.11
N SER A 4 13.19 -3.73 5.52
CA SER A 4 12.57 -5.02 5.19
C SER A 4 12.13 -5.05 3.72
N SER A 5 11.94 -6.26 3.19
CA SER A 5 11.62 -6.50 1.78
C SER A 5 10.34 -5.77 1.32
N GLY A 6 10.46 -5.02 0.22
CA GLY A 6 9.34 -4.35 -0.45
C GLY A 6 9.63 -2.90 -0.87
N PHE A 7 10.61 -2.68 -1.76
CA PHE A 7 10.80 -1.36 -2.39
C PHE A 7 9.93 -1.28 -3.64
N LEU A 8 8.69 -0.83 -3.46
CA LEU A 8 7.87 -0.44 -4.59
C LEU A 8 8.12 1.03 -4.89
N ALA A 9 8.49 1.33 -6.13
CA ALA A 9 8.56 2.68 -6.65
C ALA A 9 7.53 2.85 -7.76
N VAL A 10 6.78 3.94 -7.72
CA VAL A 10 5.88 4.34 -8.80
C VAL A 10 6.23 5.72 -9.30
N THR A 11 6.06 5.93 -10.60
CA THR A 11 6.39 7.20 -11.23
C THR A 11 5.10 7.93 -11.59
N ASP A 12 4.98 9.16 -11.13
CA ASP A 12 4.08 10.15 -11.72
C ASP A 12 4.83 10.85 -12.86
N PHE A 13 4.50 10.45 -14.09
CA PHE A 13 5.11 11.01 -15.30
C PHE A 13 4.69 12.46 -15.56
N THR A 14 3.60 12.94 -14.94
CA THR A 14 3.12 14.31 -15.16
C THR A 14 3.95 15.32 -14.38
N THR A 15 4.39 14.95 -13.17
CA THR A 15 5.20 15.81 -12.30
C THR A 15 6.68 15.43 -12.30
N ASN A 16 7.07 14.36 -13.01
CA ASN A 16 8.42 13.80 -12.97
C ASN A 16 8.84 13.43 -11.54
N GLN A 17 7.90 12.89 -10.75
CA GLN A 17 8.12 12.48 -9.37
C GLN A 17 8.07 10.96 -9.27
N VAL A 18 8.93 10.39 -8.43
CA VAL A 18 8.89 8.96 -8.09
C VAL A 18 8.54 8.83 -6.61
N TYR A 19 7.47 8.11 -6.31
CA TYR A 19 7.06 7.78 -4.95
C TYR A 19 7.56 6.39 -4.59
N ILE A 20 8.23 6.30 -3.46
CA ILE A 20 8.95 5.09 -3.03
C ILE A 20 8.41 4.67 -1.67
N VAL A 21 7.97 3.41 -1.58
CA VAL A 21 7.71 2.73 -0.31
C VAL A 21 9.07 2.25 0.22
N ASN A 22 9.54 2.84 1.33
CA ASN A 22 10.88 2.64 1.88
C ASN A 22 10.85 1.88 3.22
N GLY A 23 10.26 0.69 3.21
CA GLY A 23 10.11 -0.14 4.40
C GLY A 23 9.06 0.38 5.39
N TRP A 24 9.21 -0.01 6.65
CA TRP A 24 8.20 0.17 7.69
C TRP A 24 8.74 0.93 8.89
N ARG A 25 7.92 1.83 9.46
CA ARG A 25 8.17 2.37 10.80
C ARG A 25 7.59 1.41 11.81
N GLU A 26 8.46 0.81 12.63
CA GLU A 26 8.05 0.00 13.77
C GLU A 26 7.32 0.85 14.82
N PRO A 27 6.43 0.26 15.63
CA PRO A 27 5.79 0.94 16.74
C PRO A 27 6.83 1.58 17.66
N THR A 28 6.84 2.91 17.73
CA THR A 28 7.66 3.58 18.75
C THR A 28 6.92 3.52 20.07
N MET A 29 7.47 2.79 21.05
CA MET A 29 7.06 2.96 22.45
C MET A 29 7.67 4.28 22.95
N SER A 30 6.88 5.34 23.03
CA SER A 30 7.30 6.56 23.73
C SER A 30 7.12 6.37 25.23
N ILE A 31 8.22 6.24 25.96
CA ILE A 31 8.21 6.36 27.42
C ILE A 31 8.34 7.85 27.73
N THR A 32 7.24 8.51 28.06
CA THR A 32 7.32 9.86 28.63
C THR A 32 7.87 9.72 30.04
N ALA A 33 9.03 10.29 30.33
CA ALA A 33 9.53 10.36 31.70
C ALA A 33 8.48 11.09 32.56
N PRO A 34 8.22 10.64 33.81
CA PRO A 34 7.27 11.33 34.67
C PRO A 34 7.73 12.79 34.84
N THR A 35 6.85 13.74 34.56
CA THR A 35 7.08 15.15 34.86
C THR A 35 7.24 15.27 36.37
N ALA A 36 8.44 15.65 36.82
CA ALA A 36 8.70 15.93 38.22
C ALA A 36 7.83 17.12 38.66
N GLY A 37 6.70 16.86 39.32
CA GLY A 37 5.81 17.96 39.72
C GLY A 37 4.53 17.63 40.49
N ASP A 38 4.05 16.38 40.56
CA ASP A 38 2.80 16.10 41.30
C ASP A 38 3.05 15.33 42.62
N PRO A 39 2.90 15.97 43.79
CA PRO A 39 3.18 15.34 45.09
C PRO A 39 2.04 14.46 45.64
N GLY A 40 0.95 14.18 44.91
CA GLY A 40 -0.28 13.69 45.56
C GLY A 40 -1.17 12.64 44.88
N GLY A 41 -0.85 12.13 43.68
CA GLY A 41 -1.78 11.26 42.94
C GLY A 41 -1.22 9.86 42.65
N GLY A 42 -1.97 8.81 43.03
CA GLY A 42 -1.68 7.44 42.60
C GLY A 42 -1.63 7.34 41.08
N MET A 43 -0.48 6.99 40.52
CA MET A 43 -0.27 6.93 39.09
C MET A 43 -0.81 5.60 38.54
N SER A 44 -1.95 5.63 37.83
CA SER A 44 -2.13 4.66 36.76
C SER A 44 -1.14 5.03 35.66
N PRO A 45 -0.25 4.13 35.19
CA PRO A 45 0.54 4.44 34.02
C PRO A 45 -0.43 4.69 32.86
N ASP A 46 -0.26 5.80 32.15
CA ASP A 46 -0.93 5.98 30.87
C ASP A 46 -0.56 4.78 29.99
N VAL A 47 -1.55 3.98 29.62
CA VAL A 47 -1.36 2.87 28.70
C VAL A 47 -1.08 3.47 27.33
N VAL A 48 0.20 3.69 27.03
CA VAL A 48 0.65 4.10 25.70
C VAL A 48 0.33 2.94 24.75
N THR A 49 -0.67 3.13 23.89
CA THR A 49 -0.91 2.18 22.81
C THR A 49 0.21 2.33 21.77
N PRO A 50 0.97 1.28 21.44
CA PRO A 50 1.99 1.36 20.41
C PRO A 50 1.34 1.75 19.07
N GLU A 51 1.91 2.75 18.39
CA GLU A 51 1.44 3.10 17.05
C GLU A 51 1.61 1.89 16.11
N PRO A 52 0.60 1.54 15.29
CA PRO A 52 0.72 0.41 14.38
C PRO A 52 1.82 0.66 13.33
N PRO A 53 2.46 -0.40 12.81
CA PRO A 53 3.45 -0.27 11.76
C PRO A 53 2.86 0.42 10.52
N ALA A 54 3.62 1.34 9.93
CA ALA A 54 3.19 2.13 8.79
C ALA A 54 4.30 2.22 7.73
N PRO A 55 3.96 2.23 6.43
CA PRO A 55 4.95 2.32 5.37
C PRO A 55 5.58 3.71 5.40
N LEU A 56 6.91 3.74 5.30
CA LEU A 56 7.66 4.98 5.13
C LEU A 56 7.59 5.40 3.66
N MET A 57 7.12 6.61 3.40
CA MET A 57 7.01 7.14 2.05
C MET A 57 8.14 8.12 1.78
N MET A 58 8.79 7.96 0.64
CA MET A 58 9.75 8.92 0.09
C MET A 58 9.28 9.41 -1.27
N ARG A 59 9.74 10.61 -1.61
CA ARG A 59 9.60 11.18 -2.95
C ARG A 59 10.97 11.52 -3.49
N TYR A 60 11.24 11.08 -4.71
CA TYR A 60 12.32 11.59 -5.54
C TYR A 60 11.73 12.58 -6.55
N ASP A 61 12.32 13.77 -6.60
CA ASP A 61 11.98 14.82 -7.55
C ASP A 61 12.95 14.73 -8.74
N GLY A 62 12.44 14.35 -9.91
CA GLY A 62 13.27 14.14 -11.10
C GLY A 62 13.80 15.41 -11.75
N ALA A 63 13.31 16.60 -11.36
CA ALA A 63 13.82 17.87 -11.87
C ALA A 63 15.04 18.33 -11.07
N THR A 64 15.02 18.13 -9.75
CA THR A 64 16.06 18.59 -8.82
C THR A 64 17.02 17.48 -8.39
N GLY A 65 16.64 16.22 -8.57
CA GLY A 65 17.34 15.06 -8.03
C GLY A 65 17.18 14.89 -6.51
N ALA A 66 16.36 15.72 -5.86
CA ALA A 66 16.20 15.69 -4.41
C ALA A 66 15.34 14.50 -3.97
N VAL A 67 15.75 13.87 -2.86
CA VAL A 67 14.93 12.86 -2.15
C VAL A 67 14.43 13.47 -0.85
N SER A 68 13.12 13.40 -0.61
CA SER A 68 12.48 13.92 0.60
C SER A 68 11.54 12.89 1.22
N SER A 69 11.51 12.82 2.55
CA SER A 69 10.50 12.04 3.28
C SER A 69 9.12 12.67 3.08
N MET A 70 8.10 11.81 2.91
CA MET A 70 6.69 12.17 2.93
C MET A 70 5.99 11.75 4.24
N GLY A 71 6.78 11.26 5.21
CA GLY A 71 6.28 10.73 6.48
C GLY A 71 5.82 9.27 6.39
N ALA A 72 5.09 8.84 7.42
CA ALA A 72 4.42 7.56 7.46
C ALA A 72 2.92 7.78 7.20
N GLY A 73 2.35 7.04 6.24
CA GLY A 73 0.91 7.11 6.00
C GLY A 73 0.11 6.47 7.14
N SER A 74 -1.14 6.89 7.31
CA SER A 74 -2.07 6.28 8.29
C SER A 74 -2.38 4.81 7.98
N LYS A 75 -2.67 4.04 9.05
CA LYS A 75 -3.14 2.63 9.12
C LYS A 75 -3.11 1.85 7.79
N PHE A 76 -2.03 1.11 7.62
CA PHE A 76 -1.95 0.03 6.66
C PHE A 76 -1.69 -1.25 7.46
N GLU A 77 -2.74 -1.87 7.98
CA GLU A 77 -2.59 -2.82 9.08
C GLU A 77 -1.93 -4.16 8.70
N VAL A 78 -1.84 -4.54 7.41
CA VAL A 78 -1.73 -5.98 7.11
C VAL A 78 -1.02 -6.38 5.81
N VAL A 79 -0.17 -5.55 5.19
CA VAL A 79 0.75 -6.08 4.15
C VAL A 79 2.18 -5.82 4.54
N LYS A 80 2.98 -6.89 4.58
CA LYS A 80 4.42 -6.88 4.85
C LYS A 80 5.22 -6.96 3.56
N ASP A 81 4.80 -7.81 2.62
CA ASP A 81 5.55 -8.12 1.40
C ASP A 81 4.61 -8.58 0.27
N GLY A 82 5.14 -8.61 -0.97
CA GLY A 82 4.49 -9.17 -2.14
C GLY A 82 3.29 -8.38 -2.67
N PHE A 83 3.03 -7.18 -2.14
CA PHE A 83 2.10 -6.23 -2.75
C PHE A 83 2.67 -5.67 -4.05
N THR A 84 1.80 -5.11 -4.85
CA THR A 84 2.16 -4.34 -6.04
C THR A 84 1.41 -3.01 -6.00
N GLY A 85 1.81 -2.08 -6.86
CA GLY A 85 1.10 -0.83 -6.99
C GLY A 85 1.47 -0.09 -8.25
N CYS A 86 0.66 0.89 -8.57
CA CYS A 86 0.72 1.62 -9.81
C CYS A 86 0.28 3.08 -9.60
N TRP A 87 0.85 4.00 -10.38
CA TRP A 87 0.33 5.36 -10.44
C TRP A 87 -1.01 5.39 -11.17
N SER A 88 -1.95 6.16 -10.65
CA SER A 88 -3.22 6.47 -11.29
C SER A 88 -3.21 7.92 -11.74
N SER A 89 -2.98 8.14 -13.02
CA SER A 89 -2.98 9.45 -13.66
C SER A 89 -4.36 10.11 -13.52
N LEU A 90 -5.44 9.32 -13.60
CA LEU A 90 -6.80 9.83 -13.47
C LEU A 90 -7.13 10.30 -12.04
N ARG A 91 -6.54 9.66 -11.02
CA ARG A 91 -6.80 9.98 -9.61
C ARG A 91 -5.71 10.86 -8.99
N ASN A 92 -4.61 11.07 -9.70
CA ASN A 92 -3.40 11.75 -9.20
C ASN A 92 -2.90 11.12 -7.89
N SER A 93 -2.86 9.79 -7.86
CA SER A 93 -2.63 9.01 -6.65
C SER A 93 -1.93 7.69 -6.94
N PHE A 94 -1.37 7.09 -5.91
CA PHE A 94 -0.75 5.78 -5.97
C PHE A 94 -1.74 4.71 -5.48
N LEU A 95 -2.00 3.71 -6.31
CA LEU A 95 -2.85 2.57 -5.97
C LEU A 95 -2.00 1.36 -5.60
N LEU A 96 -2.39 0.64 -4.54
CA LEU A 96 -1.68 -0.53 -4.04
C LEU A 96 -2.65 -1.69 -3.82
N HIS A 97 -2.28 -2.88 -4.28
CA HIS A 97 -3.09 -4.09 -4.13
C HIS A 97 -2.30 -5.30 -3.64
N GLY A 98 -2.96 -6.12 -2.82
CA GLY A 98 -2.56 -7.46 -2.43
C GLY A 98 -1.36 -7.54 -1.50
N GLY A 99 -0.60 -8.64 -1.62
CA GLY A 99 0.50 -9.02 -0.74
C GLY A 99 0.04 -9.85 0.47
N PHE A 100 0.93 -10.04 1.45
CA PHE A 100 0.63 -10.79 2.67
C PHE A 100 1.32 -10.19 3.91
N ALA A 101 0.85 -10.55 5.11
CA ALA A 101 1.53 -10.26 6.38
C ALA A 101 1.37 -11.39 7.41
N GLY A 102 2.15 -11.29 8.49
CA GLY A 102 2.02 -12.13 9.69
C GLY A 102 2.55 -13.56 9.58
N TYR A 103 2.44 -14.30 10.68
CA TYR A 103 2.56 -15.75 10.75
C TYR A 103 1.44 -16.27 11.68
N PRO A 104 0.48 -17.10 11.20
CA PRO A 104 0.35 -17.61 9.83
C PRO A 104 0.13 -16.50 8.78
N LEU A 105 0.44 -16.79 7.51
CA LEU A 105 0.35 -15.82 6.41
C LEU A 105 -1.11 -15.41 6.16
N VAL A 106 -1.36 -14.11 6.21
CA VAL A 106 -2.66 -13.49 5.85
C VAL A 106 -2.50 -12.77 4.53
N TYR A 107 -3.09 -13.33 3.47
CA TYR A 107 -3.10 -12.74 2.13
C TYR A 107 -4.13 -11.64 2.03
N GLN A 108 -3.78 -10.55 1.34
CA GLN A 108 -4.63 -9.38 1.18
C GLN A 108 -5.20 -9.30 -0.23
N LYS A 109 -6.38 -8.68 -0.34
CA LYS A 109 -7.05 -8.30 -1.59
C LYS A 109 -7.50 -6.84 -1.60
N THR A 110 -7.25 -6.13 -0.50
CA THR A 110 -7.73 -4.75 -0.33
C THR A 110 -6.98 -3.83 -1.29
N LEU A 111 -7.73 -2.94 -1.94
CA LEU A 111 -7.17 -1.86 -2.73
C LEU A 111 -6.98 -0.63 -1.83
N TYR A 112 -5.75 -0.13 -1.80
CA TYR A 112 -5.38 1.07 -1.06
C TYR A 112 -5.00 2.20 -2.01
N GLU A 113 -5.18 3.43 -1.54
CA GLU A 113 -4.81 4.65 -2.25
C GLU A 113 -3.96 5.54 -1.35
N PHE A 114 -2.87 6.06 -1.90
CA PHE A 114 -2.06 7.10 -1.30
C PHE A 114 -2.13 8.36 -2.15
N ILE A 115 -2.52 9.46 -1.53
CA ILE A 115 -2.65 10.76 -2.20
C ILE A 115 -1.44 11.63 -1.82
N PRO A 116 -0.53 11.97 -2.74
CA PRO A 116 0.68 12.70 -2.40
C PRO A 116 0.45 14.08 -1.76
N SER A 117 -0.63 14.78 -2.13
CA SER A 117 -1.00 16.07 -1.56
C SER A 117 -1.55 16.00 -0.13
N ASN A 118 -1.98 14.82 0.31
CA ASN A 118 -2.44 14.53 1.66
C ASN A 118 -1.92 13.13 2.04
N PRO A 119 -0.64 13.02 2.48
CA PRO A 119 0.15 11.80 2.47
C PRO A 119 -0.36 10.76 3.48
N LYS A 120 -1.47 10.12 3.13
CA LYS A 120 -2.21 9.16 3.92
C LYS A 120 -2.69 8.04 3.01
N TYR A 121 -2.60 6.81 3.52
CA TYR A 121 -3.25 5.67 2.88
C TYR A 121 -4.71 5.60 3.33
N THR A 122 -5.59 5.32 2.37
CA THR A 122 -6.99 5.00 2.59
C THR A 122 -7.35 3.71 1.87
N THR A 123 -8.32 2.97 2.40
CA THR A 123 -8.92 1.86 1.66
C THR A 123 -9.90 2.41 0.63
N ILE A 124 -9.88 1.87 -0.58
CA ILE A 124 -10.91 2.17 -1.58
C ILE A 124 -11.97 1.08 -1.55
N SER A 125 -13.23 1.50 -1.51
CA SER A 125 -14.36 0.60 -1.77
C SER A 125 -14.40 0.28 -3.26
N ASP A 126 -14.16 -0.98 -3.60
CA ASP A 126 -14.29 -1.51 -4.95
C ASP A 126 -15.44 -2.51 -5.08
N THR A 127 -15.89 -2.73 -6.31
CA THR A 127 -17.04 -3.57 -6.62
C THR A 127 -16.77 -4.49 -7.81
N GLY A 128 -17.75 -5.33 -8.16
CA GLY A 128 -17.67 -6.21 -9.32
C GLY A 128 -16.88 -7.49 -9.05
N ALA A 129 -16.26 -8.04 -10.09
CA ALA A 129 -15.51 -9.29 -10.02
C ALA A 129 -14.07 -9.03 -9.59
N ALA A 130 -13.89 -8.63 -8.33
CA ALA A 130 -12.58 -8.31 -7.76
C ALA A 130 -11.65 -9.55 -7.71
N PRO A 131 -10.33 -9.36 -7.87
CA PRO A 131 -9.35 -10.43 -7.73
C PRO A 131 -9.38 -11.05 -6.32
N SER A 132 -9.09 -12.35 -6.27
CA SER A 132 -8.82 -13.04 -5.00
C SER A 132 -7.55 -12.51 -4.32
N ALA A 133 -7.44 -12.73 -3.00
CA ALA A 133 -6.25 -12.37 -2.23
C ALA A 133 -5.01 -13.08 -2.79
N ARG A 134 -3.95 -12.30 -3.05
CA ARG A 134 -2.78 -12.74 -3.82
C ARG A 134 -1.56 -11.86 -3.57
N TYR A 135 -0.39 -12.37 -3.92
CA TYR A 135 0.88 -11.64 -3.88
C TYR A 135 1.71 -11.90 -5.14
N GLY A 136 2.74 -11.08 -5.37
CA GLY A 136 3.66 -11.23 -6.50
C GLY A 136 2.99 -11.09 -7.87
N HIS A 137 1.87 -10.37 -7.93
CA HIS A 137 1.12 -10.11 -9.15
C HIS A 137 1.53 -8.76 -9.76
N CYS A 138 1.20 -8.55 -11.02
CA CYS A 138 1.41 -7.27 -11.69
C CYS A 138 0.15 -6.39 -11.59
N LEU A 139 0.34 -5.08 -11.45
CA LEU A 139 -0.70 -4.06 -11.61
C LEU A 139 -0.14 -2.94 -12.49
N VAL A 140 -0.81 -2.64 -13.59
CA VAL A 140 -0.35 -1.62 -14.54
C VAL A 140 -1.49 -0.70 -14.96
N GLU A 141 -1.17 0.57 -15.14
CA GLU A 141 -2.07 1.56 -15.72
C GLU A 141 -2.25 1.30 -17.22
N ALA A 142 -3.48 1.42 -17.70
CA ALA A 142 -3.82 1.22 -19.09
C ALA A 142 -4.85 2.25 -19.57
N TYR A 143 -4.94 2.40 -20.90
CA TYR A 143 -5.95 3.26 -21.55
C TYR A 143 -5.95 4.68 -20.97
N ASN A 144 -4.77 5.31 -20.90
CA ASN A 144 -4.56 6.66 -20.37
C ASN A 144 -5.16 6.86 -18.97
N GLY A 145 -4.98 5.88 -18.08
CA GLY A 145 -5.42 5.94 -16.68
C GLY A 145 -6.87 5.63 -16.41
N THR A 146 -7.68 5.39 -17.45
CA THR A 146 -9.09 5.01 -17.28
C THR A 146 -9.25 3.56 -16.81
N LYS A 147 -8.19 2.74 -16.87
CA LYS A 147 -8.19 1.34 -16.45
C LYS A 147 -6.90 0.97 -15.73
N MET A 148 -6.99 0.00 -14.83
CA MET A 148 -5.84 -0.75 -14.32
C MET A 148 -5.97 -2.21 -14.74
N VAL A 149 -4.86 -2.82 -15.16
CA VAL A 149 -4.79 -4.25 -15.49
C VAL A 149 -4.01 -4.96 -14.40
N LEU A 150 -4.62 -5.99 -13.83
CA LEU A 150 -3.98 -6.91 -12.89
C LEU A 150 -3.81 -8.26 -13.55
N PHE A 151 -2.64 -8.89 -13.37
CA PHE A 151 -2.36 -10.22 -13.93
C PHE A 151 -1.62 -11.12 -12.94
N GLY A 152 -2.11 -12.36 -12.83
CA GLY A 152 -1.43 -13.48 -12.20
C GLY A 152 -1.13 -13.31 -10.71
N GLY A 153 0.06 -13.73 -10.31
CA GLY A 153 0.52 -13.83 -8.93
C GLY A 153 0.29 -15.21 -8.33
N GLN A 154 0.32 -15.29 -7.00
CA GLN A 154 0.08 -16.52 -6.26
C GLN A 154 -0.98 -16.31 -5.19
N GLY A 155 -1.95 -17.23 -5.12
CA GLY A 155 -3.05 -17.21 -4.15
C GLY A 155 -2.72 -17.92 -2.84
N GLN A 156 -3.68 -17.93 -1.92
CA GLN A 156 -3.51 -18.49 -0.57
C GLN A 156 -3.14 -19.99 -0.54
N SER A 157 -3.61 -20.78 -1.52
CA SER A 157 -3.30 -22.21 -1.64
C SER A 157 -1.93 -22.50 -2.26
N SER A 158 -1.08 -21.47 -2.43
CA SER A 158 0.15 -21.51 -3.22
C SER A 158 -0.05 -21.83 -4.71
N ALA A 159 -1.30 -21.77 -5.20
CA ALA A 159 -1.57 -21.90 -6.63
C ALA A 159 -1.08 -20.65 -7.37
N VAL A 160 -0.29 -20.88 -8.42
CA VAL A 160 0.09 -19.85 -9.39
C VAL A 160 -1.15 -19.49 -10.20
N LEU A 161 -1.40 -18.19 -10.32
CA LEU A 161 -2.55 -17.63 -11.00
C LEU A 161 -2.12 -17.10 -12.37
N SER A 162 -2.97 -17.29 -13.37
CA SER A 162 -2.82 -16.79 -14.74
C SER A 162 -4.06 -16.04 -15.21
N ASP A 163 -4.89 -15.62 -14.26
CA ASP A 163 -6.08 -14.81 -14.48
C ASP A 163 -5.71 -13.33 -14.70
N ILE A 164 -6.59 -12.62 -15.40
CA ILE A 164 -6.46 -11.19 -15.66
C ILE A 164 -7.70 -10.47 -15.14
N TYR A 165 -7.52 -9.29 -14.57
CA TYR A 165 -8.58 -8.43 -14.10
C TYR A 165 -8.38 -7.02 -14.63
N ILE A 166 -9.49 -6.34 -14.90
CA ILE A 166 -9.50 -4.95 -15.34
C ILE A 166 -10.33 -4.15 -14.35
N LEU A 167 -9.70 -3.19 -13.69
CA LEU A 167 -10.37 -2.19 -12.86
C LEU A 167 -10.79 -1.03 -13.75
N ASP A 168 -12.07 -0.66 -13.72
CA ASP A 168 -12.52 0.64 -14.15
C ASP A 168 -12.24 1.68 -13.05
N VAL A 169 -11.34 2.62 -13.31
CA VAL A 169 -10.81 3.56 -12.29
C VAL A 169 -11.84 4.64 -11.93
N GLU A 170 -12.72 5.00 -12.85
CA GLU A 170 -13.80 5.96 -12.58
C GLU A 170 -14.84 5.34 -11.65
N LYS A 171 -15.20 4.08 -11.90
CA LYS A 171 -16.27 3.38 -11.18
C LYS A 171 -15.78 2.58 -9.99
N MET A 172 -14.47 2.42 -9.84
CA MET A 172 -13.84 1.47 -8.92
C MET A 172 -14.48 0.08 -9.00
N SER A 173 -14.64 -0.44 -10.22
CA SER A 173 -15.33 -1.71 -10.48
C SER A 173 -14.48 -2.66 -11.31
N TRP A 174 -14.30 -3.88 -10.81
CA TRP A 174 -13.51 -4.91 -11.44
C TRP A 174 -14.30 -5.78 -12.40
N LYS A 175 -13.63 -6.19 -13.48
CA LYS A 175 -14.09 -7.24 -14.39
C LYS A 175 -13.01 -8.30 -14.51
N ALA A 176 -13.39 -9.56 -14.32
CA ALA A 176 -12.53 -10.69 -14.63
C ALA A 176 -12.45 -10.86 -16.17
N GLY A 177 -11.23 -11.07 -16.67
CA GLY A 177 -11.02 -11.46 -18.05
C GLY A 177 -11.58 -12.85 -18.33
N LYS A 178 -11.87 -13.12 -19.60
CA LYS A 178 -12.29 -14.46 -20.01
C LYS A 178 -11.09 -15.40 -19.90
N VAL A 179 -11.32 -16.54 -19.26
CA VAL A 179 -10.35 -17.65 -19.25
C VAL A 179 -10.10 -18.06 -20.69
N TRP A 180 -8.82 -18.14 -21.09
CA TRP A 180 -8.44 -18.70 -22.38
C TRP A 180 -8.97 -20.12 -22.48
N LYS A 181 -9.77 -20.40 -23.52
CA LYS A 181 -10.11 -21.76 -23.91
C LYS A 181 -9.39 -22.02 -25.22
N GLU A 182 -8.50 -23.01 -25.23
CA GLU A 182 -7.94 -23.53 -26.48
C GLU A 182 -9.11 -23.95 -27.39
N ARG A 183 -9.01 -23.58 -28.67
CA ARG A 183 -9.99 -23.95 -29.69
C ARG A 183 -9.79 -25.39 -30.14
#